data_AF-A0A7I8ESE4-F1
#
_entry.id   AF-A0A7I8ESE4-F1
#
_cell.length_a   1.000
_cell.length_b   1.000
_cell.length_c   1.000
_cell.angle_alpha   90.00
_cell.angle_beta   90.00
_cell.angle_gamma   90.00
#
_symmetry.space_group_name_H-M   'P 1'
#
loop_
_entity.id
_entity.type
_entity.pdbx_description
1 polymer ?
#
loop_
_entity_poly.entity_id
_entity_poly.type
_entity_poly.pdbx_seq_one_letter_code
_entity_poly.pdbx_strand_id
1 'polypeptide(L)'
;MPFQICIKTDKTLQQLAAEIRDLFSLPPYTLDPHTEEPYCQFEMLGMLLFVRRYDEESRDPEVQDYAYCLDLQLAFTEGAIDTDTVEYSLQPYYAQLLAFRLAVETASYEKKRIGEHWQIRYHYYARNESWNADLLFGEPGYAPAIKEKTPGPWRSIHTFF
;
A
#
# COMPACT_ATOMS: atom_id res chain seq x y z
N MET A 1 4.04 8.79 10.11
CA MET A 1 2.97 7.88 9.65
C MET A 1 3.65 6.64 9.12
N PRO A 2 3.19 5.46 9.51
CA PRO A 2 3.79 4.18 9.14
C PRO A 2 3.49 3.83 7.68
N PHE A 3 4.38 3.04 7.07
CA PHE A 3 4.19 2.44 5.75
C PHE A 3 2.78 1.84 5.60
N GLN A 4 2.01 2.37 4.64
CA GLN A 4 0.64 1.92 4.37
C GLN A 4 0.31 1.97 2.88
N ILE A 5 -0.21 0.88 2.33
CA ILE A 5 -0.73 0.84 0.96
C ILE A 5 -2.24 0.58 1.03
N CYS A 6 -3.02 1.52 0.50
CA CYS A 6 -4.47 1.35 0.36
C CYS A 6 -4.74 0.45 -0.85
N ILE A 7 -5.70 -0.47 -0.74
CA ILE A 7 -6.00 -1.46 -1.78
C ILE A 7 -7.51 -1.45 -2.05
N LYS A 8 -7.87 -1.31 -3.32
CA LYS A 8 -9.22 -1.41 -3.83
C LYS A 8 -9.33 -2.66 -4.70
N THR A 9 -10.27 -3.52 -4.35
CA THR A 9 -10.50 -4.81 -5.00
C THR A 9 -11.85 -5.40 -4.59
N ASP A 10 -12.43 -6.23 -5.44
CA ASP A 10 -13.65 -7.01 -5.15
C ASP A 10 -13.34 -8.33 -4.40
N LYS A 11 -12.07 -8.63 -4.18
CA LYS A 11 -11.62 -9.84 -3.46
C LYS A 11 -11.99 -9.77 -1.98
N THR A 12 -12.20 -10.93 -1.36
CA THR A 12 -12.33 -11.01 0.10
C THR A 12 -10.99 -10.80 0.79
N LEU A 13 -11.02 -10.46 2.08
CA LEU A 13 -9.81 -10.30 2.90
C LEU A 13 -8.92 -11.54 2.86
N GLN A 14 -9.50 -12.72 2.97
CA GLN A 14 -8.76 -13.99 2.98
C GLN A 14 -8.13 -14.30 1.62
N GLN A 15 -8.85 -14.02 0.53
CA GLN A 15 -8.29 -14.17 -0.83
C GLN A 15 -7.12 -13.22 -1.04
N LEU A 16 -7.29 -11.94 -0.69
CA LEU A 16 -6.24 -10.93 -0.79
C LEU A 16 -5.02 -11.31 0.07
N ALA A 17 -5.23 -11.72 1.32
CA ALA A 17 -4.16 -12.13 2.23
C ALA A 17 -3.42 -13.38 1.72
N ALA A 18 -4.13 -14.38 1.19
CA ALA A 18 -3.50 -15.57 0.62
C ALA A 18 -2.63 -15.22 -0.61
N GLU A 19 -3.11 -14.36 -1.50
CA GLU A 19 -2.33 -13.93 -2.65
C GLU A 19 -1.11 -13.08 -2.27
N ILE A 20 -1.26 -12.17 -1.29
CA ILE A 20 -0.14 -11.39 -0.73
C ILE A 20 0.90 -12.31 -0.09
N ARG A 21 0.44 -13.31 0.66
CA ARG A 21 1.30 -14.35 1.23
C ARG A 21 2.10 -15.05 0.14
N ASP A 22 1.43 -15.50 -0.91
CA ASP A 22 2.08 -16.24 -1.99
C ASP A 22 3.05 -15.35 -2.77
N LEU A 23 2.69 -14.08 -3.01
CA LEU A 23 3.54 -13.09 -3.68
C LEU A 23 4.84 -12.82 -2.94
N PHE A 24 4.78 -12.63 -1.61
CA PHE A 24 5.95 -12.31 -0.79
C PHE A 24 6.56 -13.54 -0.11
N SER A 25 6.05 -14.74 -0.38
CA SER A 25 6.45 -15.98 0.32
C SER A 25 6.38 -15.85 1.85
N LEU A 26 5.31 -15.21 2.35
CA LEU A 26 5.08 -15.01 3.78
C LEU A 26 4.71 -16.33 4.47
N PRO A 27 4.95 -16.45 5.79
CA PRO A 27 4.41 -17.57 6.55
C PRO A 27 2.87 -17.57 6.55
N PRO A 28 2.23 -18.65 7.04
CA PRO A 28 0.78 -18.64 7.27
C PRO A 28 0.37 -17.46 8.17
N TYR A 29 -0.71 -16.78 7.81
CA TYR A 29 -1.24 -15.68 8.63
C TYR A 29 -2.05 -16.21 9.81
N THR A 30 -2.07 -15.44 10.88
CA THR A 30 -3.07 -15.57 11.94
C THR A 30 -4.29 -14.72 11.58
N LEU A 31 -5.48 -15.30 11.78
CA LEU A 31 -6.73 -14.55 11.86
C LEU A 31 -6.99 -14.30 13.33
N ASP A 32 -7.21 -13.05 13.70
CA ASP A 32 -7.75 -12.73 15.02
C ASP A 32 -9.27 -12.57 14.88
N PRO A 33 -10.07 -13.58 15.29
CA PRO A 33 -11.53 -13.48 15.23
C PRO A 33 -12.11 -12.63 16.36
N HIS A 34 -11.28 -12.13 17.29
CA HIS A 34 -11.74 -11.42 18.50
C HIS A 34 -11.63 -9.90 18.40
N THR A 35 -11.04 -9.36 17.33
CA THR A 35 -11.09 -7.94 17.02
C THR A 35 -12.38 -7.56 16.31
N GLU A 36 -12.90 -6.37 16.61
CA GLU A 36 -14.10 -5.81 15.94
C GLU A 36 -13.92 -5.72 14.41
N GLU A 37 -12.68 -5.60 13.94
CA GLU A 37 -12.30 -5.64 12.53
C GLU A 37 -11.40 -6.86 12.24
N PRO A 38 -11.75 -7.72 11.25
CA PRO A 38 -10.89 -8.84 10.88
C PRO A 38 -9.62 -8.34 10.17
N TYR A 39 -8.46 -8.80 10.63
CA TYR A 39 -7.18 -8.61 9.97
C TYR A 39 -6.41 -9.95 9.82
N CYS A 40 -5.46 -9.97 8.89
CA CYS A 40 -4.50 -11.04 8.69
C CYS A 40 -3.10 -10.51 9.01
N GLN A 41 -2.41 -11.15 9.94
CA GLN A 41 -1.06 -10.77 10.36
C GLN A 41 -0.02 -11.78 9.87
N PHE A 42 1.10 -11.27 9.37
CA PHE A 42 2.28 -12.03 8.99
C PHE A 42 3.48 -11.52 9.78
N GLU A 43 4.27 -12.43 10.35
CA GLU A 43 5.51 -12.10 11.05
C GLU A 43 6.72 -12.68 10.31
N MET A 44 7.68 -11.85 9.94
CA MET A 44 8.89 -12.29 9.25
C MET A 44 10.09 -11.43 9.65
N LEU A 45 11.15 -12.05 10.19
CA LEU A 45 12.44 -11.40 10.44
C LEU A 45 12.34 -10.09 11.25
N GLY A 46 11.45 -10.05 12.25
CA GLY A 46 11.20 -8.83 13.03
C GLY A 46 10.42 -7.75 12.27
N MET A 47 9.68 -8.12 11.23
CA MET A 47 8.70 -7.28 10.55
C MET A 47 7.31 -7.88 10.72
N LEU A 48 6.33 -7.02 10.92
CA LEU A 48 4.91 -7.37 10.97
C LEU A 48 4.23 -6.76 9.75
N LEU A 49 3.60 -7.60 8.92
CA LEU A 49 2.70 -7.14 7.87
C LEU A 49 1.25 -7.42 8.28
N PHE A 50 0.40 -6.43 8.07
CA PHE A 50 -1.02 -6.52 8.36
C PHE A 50 -1.81 -6.28 7.08
N VAL A 51 -2.69 -7.21 6.72
CA VAL A 51 -3.75 -6.96 5.74
C VAL A 51 -5.04 -6.81 6.52
N ARG A 52 -5.66 -5.64 6.46
CA ARG A 52 -6.90 -5.37 7.19
C ARG A 52 -7.89 -4.62 6.35
N ARG A 53 -9.17 -4.78 6.70
CA ARG A 53 -10.22 -3.88 6.24
C ARG A 53 -10.12 -2.58 7.05
N TYR A 54 -10.39 -1.46 6.41
CA TYR A 54 -10.55 -0.17 7.09
C TYR A 54 -12.02 0.22 7.04
N ASP A 55 -12.54 0.76 8.14
CA ASP A 55 -13.84 1.43 8.11
C ASP A 55 -13.79 2.66 7.18
N GLU A 56 -14.80 2.78 6.30
CA GLU A 56 -14.93 3.86 5.32
C GLU A 56 -15.02 5.24 5.99
N GLU A 57 -15.63 5.32 7.18
CA GLU A 57 -15.80 6.57 7.91
C GLU A 57 -14.49 7.13 8.49
N SER A 58 -13.47 6.28 8.64
CA SER A 58 -12.15 6.64 9.18
C SER A 58 -11.12 6.94 8.09
N ARG A 59 -11.50 6.82 6.81
CA ARG A 59 -10.59 7.00 5.66
C ARG A 59 -10.44 8.45 5.26
N ASP A 60 -9.28 8.76 4.70
CA ASP A 60 -9.09 9.98 3.92
C ASP A 60 -10.04 9.96 2.70
N PRO A 61 -10.69 11.08 2.34
CA PRO A 61 -11.63 11.15 1.21
C PRO A 61 -11.03 10.63 -0.11
N GLU A 62 -9.72 10.82 -0.31
CA GLU A 62 -8.99 10.40 -1.50
C GLU A 62 -8.90 8.89 -1.71
N VAL A 63 -9.10 8.10 -0.64
CA VAL A 63 -8.99 6.63 -0.65
C VAL A 63 -10.18 5.98 0.06
N GLN A 64 -11.31 6.67 0.13
CA GLN A 64 -12.51 6.18 0.81
C GLN A 64 -13.03 4.87 0.22
N ASP A 65 -12.89 4.67 -1.10
CA ASP A 65 -13.29 3.45 -1.82
C ASP A 65 -12.22 2.34 -1.80
N TYR A 66 -11.11 2.53 -1.08
CA TYR A 66 -10.07 1.52 -0.87
C TYR A 66 -10.33 0.75 0.43
N ALA A 67 -11.15 -0.30 0.32
CA ALA A 67 -11.64 -1.06 1.48
C ALA A 67 -10.52 -1.72 2.33
N TYR A 68 -9.34 -1.97 1.77
CA TYR A 68 -8.26 -2.68 2.46
C TYR A 68 -6.98 -1.86 2.60
N CYS A 69 -6.16 -2.22 3.59
CA CYS A 69 -4.80 -1.72 3.77
C CYS A 69 -3.82 -2.88 3.89
N LEU A 70 -2.62 -2.67 3.33
CA LEU A 70 -1.41 -3.38 3.72
C LEU A 70 -0.54 -2.43 4.54
N ASP A 71 -0.36 -2.73 5.82
CA ASP A 71 0.55 -2.01 6.72
C ASP A 71 1.82 -2.83 6.96
N LEU A 72 2.97 -2.16 6.99
CA LEU A 72 4.25 -2.77 7.37
C LEU A 72 4.77 -2.07 8.63
N GLN A 73 5.07 -2.85 9.66
CA GLN A 73 5.68 -2.39 10.90
C GLN A 73 7.00 -3.12 11.13
N LEU A 74 8.05 -2.38 11.49
CA LEU A 74 9.32 -2.97 11.90
C LEU A 74 9.28 -3.15 13.43
N ALA A 75 9.42 -4.39 13.90
CA ALA A 75 9.36 -4.76 15.31
C ALA A 75 10.64 -4.39 16.11
N PHE A 76 11.65 -3.80 15.46
CA PHE A 76 12.88 -3.35 16.11
C PHE A 76 12.70 -1.96 16.72
N THR A 77 11.98 -1.86 17.84
CA THR A 77 11.69 -0.59 18.53
C THR A 77 12.70 -0.23 19.64
N GLU A 78 13.93 -0.76 19.65
CA GLU A 78 14.94 -0.40 20.65
C GLU A 78 16.03 0.59 20.17
N GLY A 79 15.97 1.06 18.93
CA GLY A 79 16.81 2.14 18.45
C GLY A 79 16.02 3.06 17.54
N ALA A 80 16.13 4.38 17.73
CA ALA A 80 15.53 5.39 16.88
C ALA A 80 16.16 5.37 15.46
N ILE A 81 15.92 4.30 14.71
CA ILE A 81 16.28 4.19 13.31
C ILE A 81 15.26 5.02 12.54
N ASP A 82 15.74 6.06 11.87
CA ASP A 82 14.94 6.86 10.95
C ASP A 82 14.62 6.02 9.71
N THR A 83 13.44 5.39 9.70
CA THR A 83 12.96 4.52 8.61
C THR A 83 12.29 5.32 7.51
N ASP A 84 12.12 6.63 7.66
CA ASP A 84 11.37 7.47 6.75
C ASP A 84 11.86 7.31 5.30
N THR A 85 13.17 7.40 5.07
CA THR A 85 13.79 7.30 3.73
C THR A 85 13.48 5.96 3.04
N VAL A 86 13.47 4.87 3.82
CA VAL A 86 13.19 3.54 3.32
C VAL A 86 11.70 3.39 3.02
N GLU A 87 10.84 3.86 3.93
CA GLU A 87 9.39 3.85 3.75
C GLU A 87 8.98 4.64 2.50
N TYR A 88 9.53 5.84 2.29
CA TYR A 88 9.28 6.66 1.11
C TYR A 88 9.61 5.97 -0.20
N SER A 89 10.73 5.25 -0.23
CA SER A 89 11.24 4.65 -1.46
C SER A 89 10.54 3.34 -1.77
N LEU A 90 10.19 2.57 -0.73
CA LEU A 90 9.62 1.24 -0.88
C LEU A 90 8.11 1.25 -1.06
N GLN A 91 7.38 2.19 -0.47
CA GLN A 91 5.92 2.19 -0.50
C GLN A 91 5.34 2.30 -1.92
N PRO A 92 5.82 3.21 -2.81
CA PRO A 92 5.40 3.23 -4.21
C PRO A 92 5.75 1.94 -4.95
N TYR A 93 6.94 1.39 -4.71
CA TYR A 93 7.41 0.16 -5.35
C TYR A 93 6.50 -1.03 -5.02
N TYR A 94 6.19 -1.25 -3.75
CA TYR A 94 5.30 -2.32 -3.33
C TYR A 94 3.85 -2.08 -3.79
N ALA A 95 3.38 -0.83 -3.81
CA ALA A 95 2.06 -0.49 -4.34
C ALA A 95 1.93 -0.86 -5.82
N GLN A 96 2.95 -0.56 -6.63
CA GLN A 96 3.03 -0.96 -8.03
C GLN A 96 3.12 -2.48 -8.20
N LEU A 97 3.96 -3.15 -7.40
CA LEU A 97 4.10 -4.60 -7.45
C LEU A 97 2.77 -5.32 -7.17
N LEU A 98 2.04 -4.88 -6.13
CA LEU A 98 0.72 -5.39 -5.78
C LEU A 98 -0.29 -5.16 -6.91
N ALA A 99 -0.35 -3.93 -7.42
CA ALA A 99 -1.26 -3.58 -8.51
C ALA A 99 -1.03 -4.46 -9.73
N PHE A 100 0.24 -4.67 -10.10
CA PHE A 100 0.60 -5.51 -11.25
C PHE A 100 0.30 -6.99 -11.03
N ARG A 101 0.80 -7.57 -9.93
CA ARG A 101 0.77 -9.02 -9.70
C ARG A 101 -0.60 -9.52 -9.29
N LEU A 102 -1.34 -8.74 -8.51
CA LEU A 102 -2.64 -9.14 -7.98
C LEU A 102 -3.82 -8.60 -8.80
N ALA A 103 -3.54 -7.76 -9.81
CA ALA A 103 -4.56 -7.08 -10.62
C ALA A 103 -5.57 -6.30 -9.75
N VAL A 104 -5.05 -5.52 -8.81
CA VAL A 104 -5.83 -4.65 -7.90
C VAL A 104 -5.49 -3.19 -8.15
N GLU A 105 -6.34 -2.27 -7.70
CA GLU A 105 -5.99 -0.86 -7.62
C GLU A 105 -5.31 -0.59 -6.28
N THR A 106 -4.21 0.14 -6.28
CA THR A 106 -3.50 0.52 -5.05
C THR A 106 -3.31 2.03 -4.96
N ALA A 107 -3.18 2.53 -3.74
CA ALA A 107 -2.77 3.90 -3.50
C ALA A 107 -1.72 3.96 -2.39
N SER A 108 -0.71 4.81 -2.59
CA SER A 108 0.31 5.12 -1.59
C SER A 108 0.40 6.63 -1.40
N TYR A 109 0.67 7.09 -0.19
CA TYR A 109 0.90 8.51 0.03
C TYR A 109 2.36 8.88 -0.20
N GLU A 110 2.58 10.10 -0.70
CA GLU A 110 3.83 10.82 -0.60
C GLU A 110 3.66 11.87 0.50
N LYS A 111 4.63 12.00 1.41
CA LYS A 111 4.66 13.08 2.40
C LYS A 111 5.82 14.04 2.11
N LYS A 112 5.61 15.31 2.41
CA LYS A 112 6.67 16.33 2.39
C LYS A 112 6.49 17.28 3.57
N ARG A 113 7.59 17.89 3.99
CA ARG A 113 7.57 18.92 5.03
C ARG A 113 7.68 20.30 4.38
N ILE A 114 6.74 21.19 4.69
CA ILE A 114 6.78 22.60 4.31
C ILE A 114 6.81 23.43 5.60
N GLY A 115 7.99 23.97 5.95
CA GLY A 115 8.22 24.62 7.23
C GLY A 115 8.01 23.65 8.39
N GLU A 116 7.05 23.96 9.27
CA GLU A 116 6.68 23.12 10.42
C GLU A 116 5.53 22.15 10.13
N HIS A 117 4.95 22.20 8.94
CA HIS A 117 3.78 21.40 8.59
C HIS A 117 4.12 20.23 7.68
N TRP A 118 3.52 19.07 7.98
CA TRP A 118 3.54 17.93 7.08
C TRP A 118 2.38 18.02 6.09
N GLN A 119 2.64 17.70 4.84
CA GLN A 119 1.64 17.52 3.81
C GLN A 119 1.73 16.12 3.22
N ILE A 120 0.59 15.57 2.81
CA ILE A 120 0.47 14.31 2.07
C ILE A 120 -0.25 14.52 0.74
N ARG A 121 0.02 13.65 -0.22
CA ARG A 121 -0.84 13.41 -1.38
C ARG A 121 -0.85 11.93 -1.72
N TYR A 122 -1.92 11.44 -2.31
CA TYR A 122 -1.99 10.06 -2.76
C TYR A 122 -1.57 9.91 -4.22
N HIS A 123 -0.84 8.83 -4.50
CA HIS A 123 -0.55 8.32 -5.83
C HIS A 123 -1.30 7.02 -6.03
N TYR A 124 -1.82 6.81 -7.24
CA TYR A 124 -2.71 5.69 -7.53
C TYR A 124 -2.16 4.85 -8.67
N TYR A 125 -2.16 3.53 -8.46
CA TYR A 125 -1.59 2.57 -9.39
C TYR A 125 -2.62 1.50 -9.75
N ALA A 126 -2.62 1.12 -11.02
CA ALA A 126 -3.39 -0.02 -11.51
C ALA A 126 -2.56 -0.76 -12.56
N ARG A 127 -2.81 -2.06 -12.73
CA ARG A 127 -2.22 -2.81 -13.84
C ARG A 127 -2.64 -2.18 -15.18
N ASN A 128 -1.68 -2.03 -16.09
CA ASN A 128 -1.98 -1.63 -17.46
C ASN A 128 -2.40 -2.85 -18.28
N GLU A 129 -3.67 -2.94 -18.66
CA GLU A 129 -4.19 -4.01 -19.54
C GLU A 129 -3.60 -3.98 -20.95
N SER A 130 -3.13 -2.82 -21.41
CA SER A 130 -2.46 -2.67 -22.71
C SER A 130 -0.98 -3.00 -22.66
N TRP A 131 -0.43 -3.37 -21.50
CA TRP A 131 0.98 -3.75 -21.38
C TRP A 131 1.24 -5.08 -22.08
N ASN A 132 2.27 -5.09 -22.92
CA ASN A 132 2.76 -6.27 -23.60
C ASN A 132 4.23 -6.51 -23.18
N ALA A 133 4.50 -7.69 -22.64
CA ALA A 133 5.84 -8.09 -22.20
C ALA A 133 6.83 -8.28 -23.36
N ASP A 134 6.33 -8.46 -24.59
CA ASP A 134 7.14 -8.64 -25.79
C ASP A 134 7.62 -7.32 -26.40
N LEU A 135 7.07 -6.18 -25.95
CA LEU A 135 7.46 -4.85 -26.43
C LEU A 135 8.47 -4.21 -25.48
N LEU A 136 9.62 -3.82 -26.02
CA LEU A 136 10.68 -3.15 -25.27
C LEU A 136 10.38 -1.65 -25.12
N PHE A 137 10.99 -1.06 -24.10
CA PHE A 137 10.90 0.38 -23.87
C PHE A 137 11.34 1.17 -25.10
N GLY A 138 10.45 2.02 -25.61
CA GLY A 138 10.70 2.87 -26.79
C GLY A 138 10.20 2.28 -28.12
N GLU A 139 9.72 1.04 -28.14
CA GLU A 139 9.11 0.48 -29.35
C GLU A 139 7.72 1.08 -29.64
N PRO A 140 7.29 1.14 -30.92
CA PRO A 140 5.94 1.57 -31.25
C PRO A 140 4.88 0.73 -30.55
N GLY A 141 3.97 1.39 -29.83
CA GLY A 141 2.93 0.71 -29.04
C GLY A 141 3.38 0.28 -27.64
N TYR A 142 4.64 0.53 -27.25
CA TYR A 142 5.09 0.34 -25.87
C TYR A 142 4.22 1.15 -24.91
N ALA A 143 3.79 0.51 -23.83
CA ALA A 143 3.13 1.13 -22.71
C ALA A 143 3.72 0.58 -21.40
N PRO A 144 3.75 1.34 -20.29
CA PRO A 144 4.26 0.84 -19.02
C PRO A 144 3.36 -0.25 -18.43
N ALA A 145 3.93 -1.15 -17.61
CA ALA A 145 3.18 -2.22 -16.95
C ALA A 145 2.13 -1.73 -15.93
N ILE A 146 2.34 -0.53 -15.41
CA ILE A 146 1.47 0.15 -14.45
C ILE A 146 0.93 1.42 -15.09
N LYS A 147 -0.38 1.66 -14.91
CA LYS A 147 -1.01 2.96 -15.13
C LYS A 147 -0.95 3.74 -13.82
N GLU A 148 -0.38 4.94 -13.90
CA GLU A 148 -0.44 5.93 -12.83
C GLU A 148 -1.57 6.91 -13.15
N LYS A 149 -2.52 7.09 -12.23
CA LYS A 149 -3.50 8.19 -12.34
C LYS A 149 -2.86 9.49 -11.85
N THR A 150 -3.45 10.61 -12.23
CA THR A 150 -3.04 11.92 -11.69
C THR A 150 -3.05 11.87 -10.16
N PRO A 151 -1.94 12.23 -9.49
CA PRO A 151 -1.89 12.24 -8.04
C PRO A 151 -2.95 13.19 -7.44
N GLY A 152 -3.40 12.87 -6.24
CA GLY A 152 -4.31 13.73 -5.48
C GLY A 152 -3.67 15.09 -5.12
N PRO A 153 -4.48 16.05 -4.66
CA PRO A 153 -3.98 17.32 -4.18
C PRO A 153 -3.09 17.12 -2.93
N TRP A 154 -2.17 18.06 -2.70
CA TRP A 154 -1.47 18.13 -1.43
C TRP A 154 -2.42 18.61 -0.33
N ARG A 155 -2.51 17.88 0.76
CA ARG A 155 -3.26 18.26 1.97
C ARG A 155 -2.34 18.31 3.18
N SER A 156 -2.59 19.24 4.08
CA SER A 156 -1.90 19.28 5.37
C SER A 156 -2.37 18.12 6.24
N ILE A 157 -1.45 17.45 6.91
CA ILE A 157 -1.80 16.51 7.97
C ILE A 157 -2.18 17.35 9.18
N HIS A 158 -3.46 17.32 9.55
CA HIS A 158 -3.86 17.80 10.86
C HIS A 158 -3.37 16.77 11.87
N THR A 159 -2.19 16.99 12.44
CA THR A 159 -1.78 16.28 13.65
C THR A 159 -2.78 16.66 14.74
N PHE A 160 -3.78 15.81 14.98
CA PHE A 160 -4.47 15.79 16.25
C PHE A 160 -3.43 15.31 17.28
N PHE A 161 -2.85 16.26 18.00
CA PHE A 161 -2.25 16.00 19.30
C PHE A 161 -3.31 16.21 20.37
#